data_AF-A0A0N0DAR6-F1
#
_entry.id   AF-A0A0N0DAR6-F1
#
_cell.length_a   1.000
_cell.length_b   1.000
_cell.length_c   1.000
_cell.angle_alpha   90.00
_cell.angle_beta   90.00
_cell.angle_gamma   90.00
#
_symmetry.space_group_name_H-M   'P 1'
#
loop_
_entity.id
_entity.type
_entity.pdbx_description
1 polymer ?
#
loop_
_entity_poly.entity_id
_entity_poly.type
_entity_poly.pdbx_seq_one_letter_code
_entity_poly.pdbx_strand_id
1 'polypeptide(L)'
;MSGDLGSRPADYDPSSCLEQSVTKEVLHNSYNIYNNLPAETSLPIDEQEHLVYLSQVIRDSKASNAIGVIALHQHETLLPNHSFVGNTEQLDDERYAYYIQKSANERINIDKVCGYKFAYVEGKGLCPFEFRQGQMPDLSGVDKTFVPRIVQYLVKNLQEQNDRVSDALGDGTSSDRIVVAEKPDDGNDRVALGSSNKNIWPGD
;
A
#
# COMPACT_ATOMS: atom_id res chain seq x y z
N MET A 1 -30.21 -10.67 14.63
CA MET A 1 -29.30 -11.63 13.96
C MET A 1 -27.90 -11.20 14.32
N SER A 2 -27.16 -12.03 15.06
CA SER A 2 -25.85 -11.68 15.62
C SER A 2 -24.78 -11.87 14.55
N GLY A 3 -24.06 -10.81 14.21
CA GLY A 3 -22.96 -10.84 13.26
C GLY A 3 -21.78 -11.61 13.82
N ASP A 4 -21.33 -12.62 13.08
CA ASP A 4 -20.04 -13.26 13.29
C ASP A 4 -18.98 -12.35 12.67
N LEU A 5 -18.44 -11.44 13.48
CA LEU A 5 -17.24 -10.70 13.14
C LEU A 5 -16.10 -11.71 13.13
N GLY A 6 -15.70 -12.11 11.92
CA GLY A 6 -14.66 -13.10 11.65
C GLY A 6 -13.52 -13.01 12.67
N SER A 7 -13.42 -14.06 13.49
CA SER A 7 -12.45 -14.16 14.57
C SER A 7 -11.04 -14.05 13.98
N ARG A 8 -10.36 -12.93 14.23
CA ARG A 8 -8.92 -12.82 13.95
C ARG A 8 -8.19 -13.81 14.86
N PRO A 9 -7.21 -14.58 14.34
CA PRO A 9 -6.39 -15.45 15.17
C PRO A 9 -5.74 -14.62 16.29
N ALA A 10 -5.70 -15.18 17.50
CA ALA A 10 -5.28 -14.50 18.74
C ALA A 10 -3.83 -13.97 18.71
N ASP A 11 -3.05 -14.33 17.69
CA ASP A 11 -1.64 -13.98 17.51
C ASP A 11 -1.37 -13.10 16.27
N TYR A 12 -2.40 -12.48 15.67
CA TYR A 12 -2.19 -11.54 14.55
C TYR A 12 -1.54 -10.26 15.07
N ASP A 13 -0.21 -10.19 15.00
CA ASP A 13 0.54 -8.94 15.15
C ASP A 13 0.37 -8.12 13.88
N PRO A 14 -0.42 -7.02 13.89
CA PRO A 14 -0.65 -6.25 12.69
C PRO A 14 0.64 -5.56 12.21
N SER A 15 1.65 -5.37 13.07
CA SER A 15 2.95 -4.85 12.63
C SER A 15 3.65 -5.80 11.65
N SER A 16 3.43 -7.11 11.77
CA SER A 16 4.10 -8.12 10.94
C SER A 16 3.64 -8.12 9.48
N CYS A 17 2.51 -7.47 9.14
CA CYS A 17 2.03 -7.47 7.75
C CYS A 17 2.85 -6.56 6.84
N LEU A 18 3.50 -5.53 7.39
CA LEU A 18 4.44 -4.71 6.62
C LEU A 18 5.80 -5.42 6.50
N GLU A 19 6.20 -6.15 7.54
CA GLU A 19 7.48 -6.87 7.60
C GLU A 19 7.42 -8.29 6.99
N GLN A 20 6.33 -8.65 6.32
CA GLN A 20 6.13 -10.00 5.82
C GLN A 20 7.15 -10.38 4.73
N SER A 21 7.67 -11.60 4.80
CA SER A 21 8.52 -12.15 3.74
C SER A 21 7.75 -12.31 2.43
N VAL A 22 8.39 -12.02 1.31
CA VAL A 22 7.79 -12.23 -0.01
C VAL A 22 7.83 -13.72 -0.35
N THR A 23 6.67 -14.30 -0.63
CA THR A 23 6.54 -15.70 -1.06
C THR A 23 6.03 -15.78 -2.50
N LYS A 24 6.15 -16.96 -3.12
CA LYS A 24 5.56 -17.21 -4.45
C LYS A 24 4.05 -16.96 -4.47
N GLU A 25 3.36 -17.28 -3.38
CA GLU A 25 1.93 -17.02 -3.23
C GLU A 25 1.63 -15.52 -3.15
N VAL A 26 2.43 -14.76 -2.40
CA VAL A 26 2.32 -13.30 -2.33
C VAL A 26 2.52 -12.67 -3.71
N LEU A 27 3.54 -13.10 -4.47
CA LEU A 27 3.75 -12.67 -5.85
C LEU A 27 2.60 -13.09 -6.78
N HIS A 28 2.02 -14.26 -6.59
CA HIS A 28 0.88 -14.70 -7.39
C HIS A 28 -0.40 -13.91 -7.07
N ASN A 29 -0.59 -13.48 -5.83
CA ASN A 29 -1.76 -12.71 -5.43
C ASN A 29 -1.67 -11.23 -5.80
N SER A 30 -0.46 -10.69 -5.98
CA SER A 30 -0.21 -9.27 -6.25
C SER A 30 -0.95 -8.76 -7.50
N TYR A 31 -0.96 -9.52 -8.60
CA TYR A 31 -1.59 -9.07 -9.85
C TYR A 31 -3.11 -8.94 -9.71
N ASN A 32 -3.75 -9.83 -8.93
CA ASN A 32 -5.18 -9.75 -8.65
C ASN A 32 -5.51 -8.52 -7.81
N ILE A 33 -4.65 -8.17 -6.85
CA ILE A 33 -4.84 -6.95 -6.06
C ILE A 33 -4.70 -5.73 -6.97
N TYR A 34 -3.62 -5.66 -7.74
CA TYR A 34 -3.32 -4.51 -8.61
C TYR A 34 -4.37 -4.30 -9.72
N ASN A 35 -4.81 -5.36 -10.39
CA ASN A 35 -5.79 -5.26 -11.48
C ASN A 35 -7.22 -4.99 -11.00
N ASN A 36 -7.48 -5.06 -9.70
CA ASN A 36 -8.75 -4.65 -9.09
C ASN A 36 -8.66 -3.30 -8.39
N LEU A 37 -7.57 -2.54 -8.59
CA LEU A 37 -7.49 -1.17 -8.10
C LEU A 37 -8.43 -0.27 -8.91
N PRO A 38 -8.99 0.78 -8.29
CA PRO A 38 -9.80 1.76 -8.98
C PRO A 38 -9.05 2.42 -10.14
N ALA A 39 -9.79 2.92 -11.13
CA ALA A 39 -9.20 3.74 -12.18
C ALA A 39 -8.77 5.11 -11.60
N GLU A 40 -7.80 5.78 -12.24
CA GLU A 40 -7.32 7.10 -11.81
C GLU A 40 -8.43 8.15 -11.69
N THR A 41 -9.50 7.98 -12.47
CA THR A 41 -10.64 8.91 -12.49
C THR A 41 -11.62 8.73 -11.32
N SER A 42 -11.45 7.71 -10.47
CA SER A 42 -12.39 7.39 -9.38
C SER A 42 -11.83 7.71 -8.00
N LEU A 43 -11.10 8.81 -7.85
CA LEU A 43 -10.65 9.28 -6.53
C LEU A 43 -11.86 9.50 -5.59
N PRO A 44 -11.72 9.20 -4.29
CA PRO A 44 -12.83 9.30 -3.35
C PRO A 44 -13.32 10.74 -3.20
N ILE A 45 -14.64 10.88 -2.99
CA ILE A 45 -15.36 12.17 -2.92
C ILE A 45 -14.80 13.09 -1.82
N ASP A 46 -14.09 12.55 -0.82
CA ASP A 46 -13.55 13.28 0.34
C ASP A 46 -12.04 13.04 0.54
N GLU A 47 -11.26 12.92 -0.55
CA GLU A 47 -9.80 12.65 -0.53
C GLU A 47 -9.04 13.49 0.51
N GLN A 48 -9.35 14.78 0.62
CA GLN A 48 -8.66 15.69 1.54
C GLN A 48 -8.88 15.34 3.02
N GLU A 49 -10.08 14.92 3.42
CA GLU A 49 -10.37 14.52 4.80
C GLU A 49 -9.62 13.22 5.14
N HIS A 50 -9.63 12.26 4.21
CA HIS A 50 -8.89 11.01 4.36
C HIS A 50 -7.39 11.27 4.53
N LEU A 51 -6.81 12.12 3.68
CA LEU A 51 -5.39 12.47 3.75
C LEU A 51 -5.03 13.16 5.06
N VAL A 52 -5.86 14.07 5.57
CA VAL A 52 -5.61 14.76 6.86
C VAL A 52 -5.60 13.76 8.01
N TYR A 53 -6.59 12.88 8.08
CA TYR A 53 -6.66 11.88 9.14
C TYR A 53 -5.45 10.92 9.10
N LEU A 54 -5.14 10.38 7.92
CA LEU A 54 -4.06 9.41 7.75
C LEU A 54 -2.69 10.05 8.01
N SER A 55 -2.49 11.30 7.59
CA SER A 55 -1.28 12.06 7.91
C SER A 55 -1.12 12.24 9.42
N GLN A 56 -2.22 12.47 10.15
CA GLN A 56 -2.17 12.54 11.61
C GLN A 56 -1.76 11.20 12.23
N VAL A 57 -2.31 10.09 11.76
CA VAL A 57 -1.93 8.74 12.23
C VAL A 57 -0.45 8.45 11.99
N ILE A 58 0.08 8.81 10.82
CA ILE A 58 1.52 8.66 10.49
C ILE A 58 2.38 9.45 11.48
N ARG A 59 2.06 10.73 11.70
CA ARG A 59 2.83 11.60 12.62
C ARG A 59 2.78 11.10 14.06
N ASP A 60 1.59 10.81 14.58
CA ASP A 60 1.41 10.33 15.94
C ASP A 60 2.18 9.02 16.20
N SER A 61 2.31 8.19 15.16
CA SER A 61 2.96 6.88 15.26
C SER A 61 4.45 6.93 14.92
N LYS A 62 5.03 8.13 14.76
CA LYS A 62 6.44 8.33 14.37
C LYS A 62 6.82 7.63 13.05
N ALA A 63 5.84 7.48 12.17
CA ALA A 63 5.99 6.74 10.91
C ALA A 63 6.42 7.64 9.74
N SER A 64 6.47 8.96 9.90
CA SER A 64 6.67 9.93 8.81
C SER A 64 7.93 9.72 7.97
N ASN A 65 8.98 9.14 8.55
CA ASN A 65 10.24 8.89 7.86
C ASN A 65 10.27 7.56 7.11
N ALA A 66 9.39 6.62 7.45
CA ALA A 66 9.35 5.30 6.85
C ALA A 66 8.12 5.08 5.98
N ILE A 67 7.02 5.79 6.24
CA ILE A 67 5.70 5.47 5.70
C ILE A 67 4.98 6.74 5.23
N GLY A 68 4.46 6.65 4.01
CA GLY A 68 3.54 7.59 3.39
C GLY A 68 2.20 6.93 3.01
N VAL A 69 1.25 7.79 2.62
CA VAL A 69 -0.05 7.38 2.07
C VAL A 69 -0.11 7.81 0.62
N ILE A 70 -0.58 6.92 -0.25
CA ILE A 70 -0.79 7.19 -1.66
C ILE A 70 -2.24 6.87 -2.05
N ALA A 71 -2.82 7.71 -2.91
CA ALA A 71 -4.09 7.42 -3.57
C ALA A 71 -3.84 6.39 -4.67
N LEU A 72 -4.31 5.16 -4.47
CA LEU A 72 -4.11 4.12 -5.47
C LEU A 72 -5.01 4.31 -6.67
N HIS A 73 -4.42 4.02 -7.81
CA HIS A 73 -5.14 3.87 -9.05
C HIS A 73 -4.37 2.95 -9.99
N GLN A 74 -5.10 2.31 -10.88
CA GLN A 74 -4.55 1.49 -11.95
C GLN A 74 -4.27 2.35 -13.19
N HIS A 75 -3.01 2.41 -13.61
CA HIS A 75 -2.65 3.02 -14.90
C HIS A 75 -2.69 2.04 -16.08
N GLU A 76 -2.54 0.75 -15.79
CA GLU A 76 -2.44 -0.30 -16.80
C GLU A 76 -2.76 -1.68 -16.23
N THR A 77 -2.97 -2.68 -17.08
CA THR A 77 -3.18 -4.07 -16.65
C THR A 77 -1.86 -4.82 -16.52
N LEU A 78 -1.73 -5.58 -15.43
CA LEU A 78 -0.65 -6.52 -15.21
C LEU A 78 -1.01 -7.90 -15.74
N LEU A 79 -0.09 -8.54 -16.45
CA LEU A 79 -0.29 -9.90 -16.95
C LEU A 79 -0.34 -10.91 -15.78
N PRO A 80 -1.03 -12.06 -15.94
CA PRO A 80 -0.94 -13.14 -14.97
C PRO A 80 0.51 -13.55 -14.71
N ASN A 81 0.81 -13.95 -13.47
CA ASN A 81 2.16 -14.33 -13.02
C ASN A 81 3.24 -13.26 -13.23
N HIS A 82 2.85 -11.98 -13.26
CA HIS A 82 3.78 -10.85 -13.21
C HIS A 82 3.53 -10.02 -11.96
N SER A 83 4.58 -9.38 -11.47
CA SER A 83 4.54 -8.42 -10.36
C SER A 83 5.34 -7.16 -10.74
N PHE A 84 5.01 -6.04 -10.12
CA PHE A 84 5.85 -4.85 -10.18
C PHE A 84 6.98 -4.94 -9.16
N VAL A 85 8.20 -4.69 -9.62
CA VAL A 85 9.39 -4.63 -8.78
C VAL A 85 10.11 -3.31 -9.02
N GLY A 86 10.16 -2.48 -7.99
CA GLY A 86 10.97 -1.28 -7.90
C GLY A 86 12.46 -1.61 -7.75
N ASN A 87 13.29 -0.84 -8.43
CA ASN A 87 14.73 -0.95 -8.33
C ASN A 87 15.31 0.45 -8.14
N THR A 88 16.31 0.53 -7.27
CA THR A 88 17.12 1.72 -7.12
C THR A 88 18.46 1.47 -7.81
N GLU A 89 18.79 2.30 -8.79
CA GLU A 89 20.06 2.27 -9.51
C GLU A 89 20.87 3.51 -9.17
N GLN A 90 22.11 3.32 -8.74
CA GLN A 90 23.04 4.42 -8.57
C GLN A 90 23.54 4.87 -9.95
N LEU A 91 23.22 6.11 -10.32
CA LEU A 91 23.64 6.69 -11.60
C LEU A 91 25.05 7.29 -11.52
N ASP A 92 25.38 7.89 -10.38
CA ASP A 92 26.71 8.39 -10.01
C ASP A 92 26.81 8.58 -8.48
N ASP A 93 27.90 9.20 -8.01
CA ASP A 93 28.20 9.37 -6.58
C ASP A 93 27.12 10.15 -5.80
N GLU A 94 26.29 10.96 -6.47
CA GLU A 94 25.29 11.83 -5.83
C GLU A 94 23.84 11.53 -6.25
N ARG A 95 23.64 10.70 -7.28
CA ARG A 95 22.32 10.49 -7.89
C ARG A 95 21.91 9.03 -7.94
N TYR A 96 20.65 8.81 -7.58
CA TYR A 96 19.95 7.54 -7.70
C TYR A 96 18.74 7.69 -8.61
N ALA A 97 18.44 6.68 -9.41
CA ALA A 97 17.19 6.52 -10.12
C ALA A 97 16.36 5.43 -9.45
N TYR A 98 15.09 5.72 -9.22
CA TYR A 98 14.11 4.71 -8.85
C TYR A 98 13.20 4.42 -10.05
N TYR A 99 13.06 3.16 -10.42
CA TYR A 99 12.15 2.74 -11.49
C TYR A 99 11.44 1.44 -11.14
N ILE A 100 10.23 1.29 -11.66
CA ILE A 100 9.39 0.10 -11.46
C ILE A 100 9.35 -0.70 -12.76
N GLN A 101 9.55 -2.01 -12.68
CA GLN A 101 9.47 -2.92 -13.82
C GLN A 101 8.43 -4.02 -13.58
N LYS A 102 7.74 -4.41 -14.66
CA LYS A 102 6.95 -5.65 -14.68
C LYS A 102 7.89 -6.84 -14.83
N SER A 103 7.90 -7.71 -13.83
CA SER A 103 8.74 -8.90 -13.82
C SER A 103 7.89 -10.16 -13.76
N ALA A 104 8.21 -11.16 -14.58
CA ALA A 104 7.63 -12.48 -14.43
C ALA A 104 8.01 -13.04 -13.05
N ASN A 105 7.04 -13.55 -12.30
CA ASN A 105 7.22 -13.96 -10.90
C ASN A 105 8.32 -15.02 -10.73
N GLU A 106 8.51 -15.90 -11.70
CA GLU A 106 9.57 -16.93 -11.69
C GLU A 106 10.99 -16.36 -11.75
N ARG A 107 11.15 -15.11 -12.23
CA ARG A 107 12.45 -14.42 -12.35
C ARG A 107 12.77 -13.55 -11.15
N ILE A 108 11.82 -13.35 -10.23
CA ILE A 108 11.99 -12.53 -9.04
C ILE A 108 12.72 -13.37 -7.99
N ASN A 109 13.87 -12.87 -7.53
CA ASN A 109 14.53 -13.45 -6.37
C ASN A 109 13.82 -12.98 -5.10
N ILE A 110 12.96 -13.85 -4.55
CA ILE A 110 12.13 -13.55 -3.37
C ILE A 110 12.94 -13.21 -2.12
N ASP A 111 14.18 -13.68 -2.01
CA ASP A 111 15.07 -13.39 -0.88
C ASP A 111 15.70 -11.99 -0.96
N LYS A 112 15.52 -11.30 -2.10
CA LYS A 112 16.09 -9.98 -2.38
C LYS A 112 15.04 -8.90 -2.59
N VAL A 113 13.76 -9.20 -2.34
CA VAL A 113 12.68 -8.24 -2.46
C VAL A 113 11.85 -8.16 -1.20
N CYS A 114 11.29 -6.99 -0.94
CA CYS A 114 10.32 -6.72 0.12
C CYS A 114 9.05 -6.09 -0.47
N GLY A 115 7.96 -6.11 0.30
CA GLY A 115 6.75 -5.36 -0.04
C GLY A 115 7.02 -3.86 -0.04
N TYR A 116 6.45 -3.14 -1.01
CA TYR A 116 6.65 -1.69 -1.17
C TYR A 116 5.34 -0.90 -1.05
N LYS A 117 4.27 -1.38 -1.70
CA LYS A 117 2.92 -0.81 -1.58
C LYS A 117 1.93 -1.88 -1.16
N PHE A 118 1.07 -1.54 -0.20
CA PHE A 118 0.17 -2.48 0.49
C PHE A 118 -1.30 -2.06 0.42
N ALA A 119 -2.14 -2.90 -0.19
CA ALA A 119 -3.59 -2.70 -0.20
C ALA A 119 -4.29 -3.48 0.91
N TYR A 120 -5.30 -2.87 1.52
CA TYR A 120 -6.16 -3.60 2.44
C TYR A 120 -7.07 -4.56 1.68
N VAL A 121 -7.01 -5.84 2.03
CA VAL A 121 -7.88 -6.90 1.51
C VAL A 121 -8.69 -7.44 2.68
N GLU A 122 -10.01 -7.40 2.56
CA GLU A 122 -10.91 -7.91 3.60
C GLU A 122 -10.58 -9.37 3.96
N GLY A 123 -10.57 -9.67 5.26
CA GLY A 123 -10.17 -10.98 5.79
C GLY A 123 -8.67 -11.29 5.74
N LYS A 124 -7.86 -10.55 4.96
CA LYS A 124 -6.41 -10.78 4.83
C LYS A 124 -5.54 -9.65 5.43
N GLY A 125 -6.09 -8.46 5.65
CA GLY A 125 -5.33 -7.32 6.17
C GLY A 125 -4.60 -6.57 5.06
N LEU A 126 -3.48 -5.92 5.40
CA LEU A 126 -2.64 -5.25 4.41
C LEU A 126 -1.83 -6.29 3.63
N CYS A 127 -1.98 -6.29 2.30
CA CYS A 127 -1.30 -7.20 1.40
C CYS A 127 -0.45 -6.42 0.39
N PRO A 128 0.83 -6.74 0.21
CA PRO A 128 1.66 -6.10 -0.79
C PRO A 128 1.21 -6.48 -2.19
N PHE A 129 1.27 -5.51 -3.11
CA PHE A 129 0.99 -5.73 -4.53
C PHE A 129 2.03 -5.10 -5.45
N GLU A 130 2.86 -4.19 -4.93
CA GLU A 130 4.14 -3.81 -5.54
C GLU A 130 5.27 -4.14 -4.57
N PHE A 131 6.42 -4.52 -5.14
CA PHE A 131 7.61 -4.93 -4.41
C PHE A 131 8.77 -4.00 -4.77
N ARG A 132 9.84 -4.05 -4.00
CA ARG A 132 11.10 -3.40 -4.34
C ARG A 132 12.28 -4.31 -4.03
N GLN A 133 13.38 -4.13 -4.74
CA GLN A 133 14.64 -4.75 -4.38
C GLN A 133 15.21 -4.15 -3.09
N GLY A 134 15.88 -5.00 -2.30
CA GLY A 134 16.55 -4.60 -1.08
C GLY A 134 15.83 -5.04 0.17
N GLN A 135 16.29 -4.51 1.30
CA GLN A 135 15.77 -4.85 2.61
C GLN A 135 14.52 -4.04 2.95
N MET A 136 13.72 -4.61 3.85
CA MET A 136 12.59 -3.89 4.46
C MET A 136 13.12 -2.63 5.17
N PRO A 137 12.38 -1.51 5.14
CA PRO A 137 12.69 -0.35 5.98
C PRO A 137 12.80 -0.76 7.44
N ASP A 138 13.65 -0.05 8.18
CA ASP A 138 13.66 -0.15 9.63
C ASP A 138 12.39 0.51 10.20
N LEU A 139 11.47 -0.34 10.68
CA LEU A 139 10.23 0.08 11.34
C LEU A 139 10.35 0.07 12.86
N SER A 140 11.54 -0.16 13.42
CA SER A 140 11.72 -0.25 14.89
C SER A 140 11.35 1.04 15.63
N GLY A 141 11.42 2.20 14.96
CA GLY A 141 11.00 3.50 15.48
C GLY A 141 9.51 3.80 15.37
N VAL A 142 8.75 2.97 14.62
CA VAL A 142 7.31 3.15 14.39
C VAL A 142 6.51 2.57 15.55
N ASP A 143 5.53 3.33 16.03
CA ASP A 143 4.61 2.86 17.07
C ASP A 143 3.83 1.63 16.55
N LYS A 144 3.82 0.55 17.34
CA LYS A 144 3.13 -0.71 16.99
C LYS A 144 1.62 -0.54 16.78
N THR A 145 1.03 0.54 17.30
CA THR A 145 -0.37 0.91 17.07
C THR A 145 -0.64 1.50 15.69
N PHE A 146 0.40 1.81 14.90
CA PHE A 146 0.26 2.37 13.55
C PHE A 146 -0.64 1.52 12.65
N VAL A 147 -0.25 0.26 12.40
CA VAL A 147 -1.02 -0.62 11.51
C VAL A 147 -2.44 -0.87 12.02
N PRO A 148 -2.67 -1.17 13.32
CA PRO A 148 -4.02 -1.25 13.87
C PRO A 148 -4.89 -0.02 13.57
N ARG A 149 -4.35 1.20 13.76
CA ARG A 149 -5.07 2.46 13.52
C ARG A 149 -5.43 2.64 12.05
N ILE A 150 -4.48 2.37 11.15
CA ILE A 150 -4.73 2.43 9.70
C ILE A 150 -5.80 1.40 9.32
N VAL A 151 -5.62 0.13 9.69
CA VAL A 151 -6.58 -0.92 9.35
C VAL A 151 -7.98 -0.63 9.89
N GLN A 152 -8.10 -0.15 11.13
CA GLN A 152 -9.38 0.25 11.70
C GLN A 152 -10.04 1.36 10.89
N TYR A 153 -9.25 2.37 10.49
CA TYR A 153 -9.73 3.44 9.63
C TYR A 153 -10.23 2.93 8.28
N LEU A 154 -9.45 2.05 7.62
CA LEU A 154 -9.82 1.47 6.34
C LEU A 154 -11.12 0.65 6.42
N VAL A 155 -11.26 -0.20 7.45
CA VAL A 155 -12.48 -0.99 7.67
C VAL A 155 -13.70 -0.09 7.86
N LYS A 156 -13.58 0.93 8.70
CA LYS A 156 -14.68 1.86 8.99
C LYS A 156 -15.15 2.58 7.72
N ASN A 157 -14.22 3.14 6.96
CA ASN A 157 -14.56 3.90 5.76
C ASN A 157 -15.06 2.99 4.62
N LEU A 158 -14.54 1.77 4.49
CA LEU A 158 -15.08 0.80 3.53
C LEU A 158 -16.53 0.41 3.86
N GLN A 159 -16.86 0.24 5.14
CA GLN A 159 -18.23 -0.05 5.59
C GLN A 159 -19.17 1.13 5.31
N GLU A 160 -18.78 2.34 5.69
CA GLU A 160 -19.58 3.55 5.45
C GLU A 160 -19.86 3.79 3.96
N GLN A 161 -18.92 3.45 3.08
CA GLN A 161 -19.12 3.54 1.63
C GLN A 161 -20.04 2.44 1.09
N ASN A 162 -19.87 1.19 1.55
CA ASN A 162 -20.75 0.09 1.17
C ASN A 162 -22.21 0.35 1.58
N ASP A 163 -22.42 0.93 2.77
CA ASP A 163 -23.75 1.33 3.24
C ASP A 163 -24.35 2.41 2.34
N ARG A 164 -23.56 3.43 1.94
CA ARG A 164 -23.99 4.49 1.01
C ARG A 164 -24.30 3.99 -0.40
N VAL A 165 -23.57 2.99 -0.89
CA VAL A 165 -23.83 2.36 -2.20
C VAL A 165 -25.05 1.44 -2.14
N SER A 166 -25.29 0.74 -1.02
CA SER A 166 -26.48 -0.11 -0.87
C SER A 166 -27.80 0.67 -0.84
N ASP A 167 -27.76 1.95 -0.47
CA ASP A 167 -28.91 2.87 -0.55
C ASP A 167 -29.14 3.45 -1.97
N ALA A 168 -28.19 3.25 -2.90
CA ALA A 168 -28.23 3.74 -4.27
C ALA A 168 -28.10 2.58 -5.28
N LEU A 169 -29.21 1.87 -5.53
CA LEU A 169 -29.42 0.85 -6.58
C LEU A 169 -28.21 0.46 -7.48
N GLY A 170 -27.69 -0.75 -7.26
CA GLY A 170 -27.20 -1.64 -8.32
C GLY A 170 -25.68 -1.77 -8.50
N ASP A 171 -25.24 -3.04 -8.55
CA ASP A 171 -23.91 -3.52 -8.96
C ASP A 171 -22.75 -3.12 -8.03
N GLY A 172 -22.43 -4.05 -7.13
CA GLY A 172 -21.25 -3.96 -6.29
C GLY A 172 -20.00 -4.27 -7.09
N THR A 173 -19.08 -3.31 -7.13
CA THR A 173 -17.63 -3.49 -6.99
C THR A 173 -16.96 -2.12 -7.03
N SER A 174 -16.75 -1.49 -5.87
CA SER A 174 -15.79 -0.38 -5.78
C SER A 174 -15.13 -0.41 -4.40
N SER A 175 -14.02 -1.13 -4.31
CA SER A 175 -13.14 -1.11 -3.14
C SER A 175 -12.06 -0.07 -3.36
N ASP A 176 -12.34 1.19 -3.01
CA ASP A 176 -11.30 2.21 -2.92
C ASP A 176 -10.42 1.91 -1.71
N ARG A 177 -9.25 1.32 -1.98
CA ARG A 177 -8.29 0.84 -0.99
C ARG A 177 -7.15 1.85 -0.89
N ILE A 178 -7.19 2.67 0.15
CA ILE A 178 -6.06 3.51 0.58
C ILE A 178 -4.87 2.61 0.95
N VAL A 179 -3.67 3.07 0.60
CA VAL A 179 -2.45 2.27 0.72
C VAL A 179 -1.32 2.99 1.43
N VAL A 180 -0.69 2.19 2.27
CA VAL A 180 0.55 2.45 2.96
C VAL A 180 1.69 2.16 1.97
N ALA A 181 2.45 3.19 1.63
CA ALA A 181 3.65 3.07 0.80
C ALA A 181 4.86 3.56 1.60
N GLU A 182 6.01 2.97 1.37
CA GLU A 182 7.24 3.42 2.02
C GLU A 182 7.77 4.72 1.40
N LYS A 183 8.44 5.57 2.20
CA LYS A 183 9.23 6.69 1.66
C LYS A 183 10.53 6.13 1.04
N PRO A 184 10.92 6.51 -0.19
CA PRO A 184 12.25 6.15 -0.68
C PRO A 184 13.33 6.75 0.22
N ASP A 185 14.41 6.00 0.41
CA ASP A 185 15.56 6.39 1.24
C ASP A 185 16.47 7.34 0.42
N ASP A 186 15.92 8.46 -0.04
CA ASP A 186 16.64 9.55 -0.64
C ASP A 186 16.65 10.72 0.36
N GLY A 187 17.79 10.93 1.01
CA GLY A 187 18.04 12.05 1.92
C GLY A 187 18.00 13.45 1.27
N ASN A 188 17.12 13.65 0.30
CA ASN A 188 16.91 14.90 -0.42
C ASN A 188 15.46 14.95 -0.94
N ASP A 189 14.70 15.98 -0.57
CA ASP A 189 13.30 16.24 -0.99
C ASP A 189 13.14 16.56 -2.49
N ARG A 190 13.81 15.82 -3.38
CA ARG A 190 13.88 16.16 -4.81
C ARG A 190 13.59 14.97 -5.72
N VAL A 191 12.28 14.76 -5.91
CA VAL A 191 11.60 14.40 -7.16
C VAL A 191 12.32 13.34 -8.03
N ALA A 192 11.86 12.09 -7.95
CA ALA A 192 12.01 11.14 -9.06
C ALA A 192 10.95 11.43 -10.14
N LEU A 193 11.38 12.03 -11.25
CA LEU A 193 10.62 12.18 -12.49
C LEU A 193 10.37 10.79 -13.09
N GLY A 194 9.10 10.37 -13.09
CA GLY A 194 8.65 9.17 -13.76
C GLY A 194 7.16 8.94 -13.48
N SER A 195 6.31 9.55 -14.31
CA SER A 195 4.84 9.42 -14.32
C SER A 195 4.13 9.84 -13.03
N SER A 196 3.80 11.14 -12.95
CA SER A 196 2.72 11.76 -12.16
C SER A 196 2.36 11.14 -10.80
N ASN A 197 3.35 10.81 -9.96
CA ASN A 197 3.09 10.62 -8.54
C ASN A 197 2.94 12.01 -7.90
N LYS A 198 1.71 12.43 -7.59
CA LYS A 198 1.51 13.45 -6.55
C LYS A 198 1.83 12.81 -5.20
N ASN A 199 3.12 12.69 -4.89
CA ASN A 199 3.57 12.37 -3.55
C ASN A 199 3.18 13.54 -2.64
N ILE A 200 2.29 13.31 -1.68
CA ILE A 200 1.97 14.31 -0.65
C ILE A 200 2.80 13.93 0.59
N TRP A 201 3.98 14.53 0.67
CA TRP A 201 4.81 14.45 1.86
C TRP A 201 4.24 15.40 2.92
N PRO A 202 4.05 14.96 4.18
CA PRO A 202 3.76 15.90 5.25
C PRO A 202 5.00 16.79 5.40
N GLY A 203 4.87 18.07 5.04
CA GLY A 203 5.90 19.08 5.29
C GLY A 203 6.07 19.30 6.79
N ASP A 204 7.32 19.55 7.18
CA ASP A 204 7.72 19.99 8.53
C ASP A 204 7.01 21.30 8.96
#